data_AF-A0A1W9V6Q8-F1
#
_entry.id   AF-A0A1W9V6Q8-F1
#
_cell.length_a   1.000
_cell.length_b   1.000
_cell.length_c   1.000
_cell.angle_alpha   90.00
_cell.angle_beta   90.00
_cell.angle_gamma   90.00
#
_symmetry.space_group_name_H-M   'P 1'
#
loop_
_entity.id
_entity.type
_entity.pdbx_description
1 polymer ?
#
loop_
_entity_poly.entity_id
_entity_poly.type
_entity_poly.pdbx_seq_one_letter_code
_entity_poly.pdbx_strand_id
1 'polypeptide(L)'
;MSKKTLEVAKKTGNDVIVQVKGNQKILLQDCQKISETIIPDDVFTEAISKAHGRIEKRTTEVYLSPTLTNKGWDLVEAVVKIRRDIQELDTKTKT
;
A
#
# COMPACT_ATOMS: atom_id res chain seq x y z
N MET A 1 -0.53 -0.53 -14.73
CA MET A 1 0.52 -1.48 -15.12
C MET A 1 -0.12 -2.62 -15.90
N SER A 2 0.58 -3.18 -16.89
CA SER A 2 0.04 -4.29 -17.70
C SER A 2 0.36 -5.64 -17.06
N LYS A 3 -0.54 -6.62 -17.20
CA LYS A 3 -0.37 -7.99 -16.66
C LYS A 3 0.92 -8.66 -17.14
N LYS A 4 1.31 -8.41 -18.39
CA LYS A 4 2.57 -8.89 -18.99
C LYS A 4 3.81 -8.47 -18.22
N THR A 5 3.77 -7.33 -17.53
CA THR A 5 4.90 -6.85 -16.72
C THR A 5 5.16 -7.78 -15.53
N LEU A 6 4.11 -8.31 -14.88
CA LEU A 6 4.26 -9.26 -13.77
C LEU A 6 4.83 -10.60 -14.25
N GLU A 7 4.37 -11.09 -15.40
CA GLU A 7 4.88 -12.33 -16.00
C GLU A 7 6.37 -12.22 -16.34
N VAL A 8 6.79 -11.10 -16.95
CA VAL A 8 8.21 -10.85 -17.27
C VAL A 8 9.05 -10.76 -16.01
N ALA A 9 8.56 -10.06 -14.99
CA ALA A 9 9.28 -9.95 -13.73
C ALA A 9 9.51 -11.32 -13.06
N LYS A 10 8.46 -12.14 -12.98
CA LYS A 10 8.57 -13.52 -12.50
C LYS A 10 9.57 -14.35 -13.31
N LYS A 11 9.52 -14.26 -14.65
CA LYS A 11 10.45 -14.98 -15.54
C LYS A 11 11.90 -14.56 -15.34
N THR A 12 12.13 -13.30 -14.97
CA THR A 12 13.47 -12.72 -14.81
C THR A 12 13.96 -12.73 -13.36
N GLY A 13 13.18 -13.28 -12.42
CA GLY A 13 13.52 -13.33 -11.00
C GLY A 13 13.55 -11.95 -10.33
N ASN A 14 12.76 -11.00 -10.83
CA ASN A 14 12.67 -9.65 -10.29
C ASN A 14 11.39 -9.46 -9.48
N ASP A 15 11.49 -8.66 -8.41
CA ASP A 15 10.34 -8.22 -7.63
C ASP A 15 9.71 -6.97 -8.22
N VAL A 16 8.40 -6.83 -8.05
CA VAL A 16 7.65 -5.68 -8.55
C VAL A 16 6.69 -5.16 -7.51
N ILE A 17 6.82 -3.87 -7.21
CA ILE A 17 5.89 -3.14 -6.36
C ILE A 17 4.96 -2.32 -7.26
N VAL A 18 3.65 -2.47 -7.05
CA VAL A 18 2.63 -1.81 -7.87
C VAL A 18 1.71 -0.98 -7.00
N GLN A 19 1.54 0.29 -7.37
CA GLN A 19 0.48 1.09 -6.80
C GLN A 19 -0.85 0.78 -7.49
N VAL A 20 -1.84 0.34 -6.71
CA VAL A 20 -3.22 0.21 -7.18
C VAL A 20 -3.85 1.60 -7.30
N LYS A 21 -4.31 1.94 -8.50
CA LYS A 21 -4.99 3.21 -8.80
C LYS A 21 -6.49 2.96 -9.00
N GLY A 22 -7.31 3.98 -8.75
CA GLY A 22 -8.78 3.88 -8.81
C GLY A 22 -9.38 3.51 -10.17
N ASN A 23 -8.60 3.52 -11.24
CA ASN A 23 -9.01 2.99 -12.53
C ASN A 23 -9.13 1.45 -12.55
N GLN A 24 -8.61 0.75 -11.54
CA GLN A 24 -8.72 -0.71 -11.38
C GLN A 24 -9.68 -1.06 -10.24
N LYS A 25 -10.98 -0.78 -10.45
CA LYS A 25 -12.01 -0.83 -9.40
C LYS A 25 -12.07 -2.17 -8.65
N ILE A 26 -12.05 -3.30 -9.35
CA ILE A 26 -12.14 -4.64 -8.74
C ILE A 26 -10.92 -4.92 -7.87
N LEU A 27 -9.71 -4.63 -8.37
CA LEU A 27 -8.48 -4.83 -7.60
C LEU A 27 -8.46 -3.93 -6.35
N LEU A 28 -8.89 -2.68 -6.50
CA LEU A 28 -8.97 -1.76 -5.36
C LEU A 28 -9.96 -2.27 -4.30
N GLN A 29 -11.13 -2.76 -4.72
CA GLN A 29 -12.13 -3.34 -3.81
C GLN A 29 -11.60 -4.58 -3.09
N ASP A 30 -10.90 -5.48 -3.80
CA ASP A 30 -10.26 -6.64 -3.18
C ASP A 30 -9.23 -6.21 -2.11
N CYS A 31 -8.34 -5.26 -2.44
CA CYS A 31 -7.35 -4.75 -1.48
C CYS A 31 -7.99 -4.08 -0.25
N GLN A 32 -9.06 -3.30 -0.45
CA GLN A 32 -9.81 -2.68 0.63
C GLN A 32 -10.44 -3.73 1.54
N LYS A 33 -11.15 -4.70 0.95
CA LYS A 33 -11.79 -5.80 1.67
C LYS A 33 -10.77 -6.60 2.48
N ILE A 34 -9.63 -6.96 1.90
CA ILE A 34 -8.53 -7.62 2.61
C ILE A 34 -8.14 -6.80 3.84
N SER A 35 -7.89 -5.51 3.66
CA SER A 35 -7.43 -4.66 4.76
C SER A 35 -8.45 -4.38 5.86
N GLU A 36 -9.74 -4.59 5.59
CA GLU A 36 -10.84 -4.37 6.52
C GLU A 36 -11.27 -5.66 7.24
N THR A 37 -10.99 -6.82 6.66
CA THR A 37 -11.52 -8.11 7.13
C THR A 37 -10.45 -9.08 7.61
N ILE A 38 -9.19 -8.87 7.23
CA ILE A 38 -8.06 -9.73 7.57
C ILE A 38 -7.13 -9.00 8.54
N ILE A 39 -6.57 -9.75 9.49
CA ILE A 39 -5.51 -9.25 10.38
C ILE A 39 -4.20 -9.26 9.58
N PRO A 40 -3.43 -8.15 9.54
CA PRO A 40 -2.17 -8.11 8.82
C PRO A 40 -1.14 -9.10 9.40
N ASP A 41 -0.35 -9.71 8.53
CA ASP A 41 0.74 -10.62 8.90
C ASP A 41 1.91 -9.85 9.53
N ASP A 42 2.13 -8.60 9.10
CA ASP A 42 3.12 -7.71 9.69
C ASP A 42 2.63 -6.26 9.69
N VAL A 43 3.07 -5.51 10.71
CA VAL A 43 2.74 -4.09 10.88
C VAL A 43 4.00 -3.35 11.28
N PHE A 44 4.42 -2.43 10.40
CA PHE A 44 5.53 -1.52 10.68
C PHE A 44 5.04 -0.09 10.77
N THR A 45 5.51 0.65 11.78
CA THR A 45 5.21 2.07 11.94
C THR A 45 6.50 2.86 11.98
N GLU A 46 6.66 3.78 11.03
CA GLU A 46 7.81 4.69 10.98
C GLU A 46 7.83 5.57 12.23
N ALA A 47 9.04 5.94 12.67
CA ALA A 47 9.21 6.99 13.66
C ALA A 47 8.59 8.30 13.15
N ILE A 48 8.03 9.09 14.07
CA ILE A 48 7.40 10.36 13.73
C ILE A 48 8.45 11.30 13.11
N SER A 49 8.21 11.73 11.89
CA SER A 49 9.05 12.67 11.17
C SER A 49 8.48 14.09 11.27
N LYS A 50 9.29 15.05 11.70
CA LYS A 50 8.97 16.48 11.65
C LYS A 50 9.81 17.14 10.58
N ALA A 51 9.20 17.59 9.50
CA ALA A 51 9.89 18.30 8.43
C ALA A 51 8.94 19.24 7.69
N HIS A 52 9.45 20.38 7.21
CA HIS A 52 8.72 21.32 6.35
C HIS A 52 7.34 21.76 6.90
N GLY A 53 7.24 22.05 8.20
CA GLY A 53 5.99 22.52 8.81
C GLY A 53 4.93 21.43 8.99
N ARG A 54 5.31 20.16 8.94
CA ARG A 54 4.40 19.03 9.12
C ARG A 54 5.00 17.94 9.98
N ILE A 55 4.14 17.27 10.73
CA ILE A 55 4.42 16.02 11.42
C ILE A 55 3.77 14.90 10.58
N GLU A 56 4.56 13.92 10.16
CA GLU A 56 4.07 12.76 9.40
C GLU A 56 4.43 11.46 10.10
N LYS A 57 3.46 10.54 10.11
CA LYS A 57 3.60 9.17 10.56
C LYS A 57 3.07 8.24 9.47
N ARG A 58 3.83 7.19 9.13
CA ARG A 58 3.38 6.15 8.21
C ARG A 58 3.26 4.83 8.94
N THR A 59 2.15 4.15 8.71
CA THR A 59 1.93 2.78 9.15
C THR A 59 1.72 1.92 7.92
N THR A 60 2.51 0.87 7.82
CA THR A 60 2.47 -0.13 6.76
C THR A 60 1.91 -1.42 7.35
N GLU A 61 0.89 -1.96 6.71
CA GLU A 61 0.25 -3.23 7.03
C GLU A 61 0.46 -4.18 5.83
N VAL A 62 1.01 -5.36 6.07
CA VAL A 62 1.31 -6.37 5.04
C VAL A 62 0.36 -7.55 5.18
N TYR A 63 -0.18 -8.00 4.06
CA TYR A 63 -1.07 -9.15 3.95
C TYR A 63 -0.50 -10.13 2.92
N LEU A 64 0.04 -11.25 3.38
CA LEU A 64 0.67 -12.27 2.57
C LEU A 64 -0.36 -13.22 1.96
N SER A 65 -0.03 -13.78 0.79
CA SER A 65 -0.87 -14.73 0.05
C SER A 65 -2.34 -14.27 -0.11
N PRO A 66 -2.59 -13.05 -0.60
CA PRO A 66 -3.93 -12.49 -0.68
C PRO A 66 -4.79 -13.23 -1.71
N THR A 67 -6.05 -13.49 -1.38
CA THR A 67 -7.02 -13.97 -2.36
C THR A 67 -7.62 -12.79 -3.12
N LEU A 68 -7.22 -12.61 -4.38
CA LEU A 68 -7.75 -11.57 -5.27
C LEU A 68 -8.74 -12.17 -6.27
N THR A 69 -9.86 -11.50 -6.50
CA THR A 69 -10.91 -11.95 -7.44
C THR A 69 -10.64 -11.47 -8.87
N ASN A 70 -9.79 -10.46 -9.04
CA ASN A 70 -9.44 -9.89 -10.33
C ASN A 70 -8.46 -10.80 -11.11
N LYS A 71 -8.93 -11.36 -12.24
CA LYS A 71 -8.13 -12.23 -13.12
C LYS A 71 -6.80 -11.60 -13.52
N GLY A 72 -5.70 -12.36 -13.45
CA GLY A 72 -4.37 -11.93 -13.90
C GLY A 72 -3.57 -11.15 -12.85
N TRP A 73 -4.01 -11.22 -11.60
CA TRP A 73 -3.23 -10.83 -10.41
C TRP A 73 -2.81 -12.06 -9.58
N ASP A 74 -2.84 -13.23 -10.21
CA ASP A 74 -2.55 -14.53 -9.58
C ASP A 74 -1.08 -14.68 -9.13
N LEU A 75 -0.21 -13.77 -9.59
CA LEU A 75 1.20 -13.69 -9.23
C LEU A 75 1.47 -12.75 -8.05
N VAL A 76 0.44 -12.15 -7.45
CA VAL A 76 0.61 -11.26 -6.30
C VAL A 76 0.86 -12.08 -5.06
N GLU A 77 2.00 -11.84 -4.41
CA GLU A 77 2.37 -12.52 -3.17
C GLU A 77 1.97 -11.75 -1.91
N ALA A 78 1.80 -10.43 -2.02
CA ALA A 78 1.41 -9.58 -0.89
C ALA A 78 0.57 -8.37 -1.32
N VAL A 79 -0.38 -7.99 -0.47
CA VAL A 79 -1.00 -6.66 -0.49
C VAL A 79 -0.38 -5.84 0.63
N VAL A 80 0.01 -4.60 0.32
CA VAL A 80 0.58 -3.67 1.29
C VAL A 80 -0.31 -2.44 1.38
N LYS A 81 -0.85 -2.18 2.57
CA LYS A 81 -1.61 -0.95 2.87
C LYS A 81 -0.72 0.02 3.60
N ILE A 82 -0.72 1.27 3.13
CA ILE A 82 0.04 2.36 3.74
C ILE A 82 -0.94 3.44 4.18
N ARG A 83 -1.00 3.70 5.48
CA ARG A 83 -1.71 4.84 6.06
C ARG A 83 -0.73 5.94 6.39
N ARG A 84 -1.07 7.17 6.02
CA ARG A 84 -0.30 8.38 6.35
C ARG A 84 -1.14 9.27 7.24
N ASP A 85 -0.71 9.45 8.48
CA ASP A 85 -1.29 10.42 9.40
C ASP A 85 -0.45 11.71 9.32
N ILE A 86 -1.13 12.82 9.07
CA ILE A 86 -0.53 14.10 8.69
C ILE A 86 -1.07 15.16 9.62
N GLN A 87 -0.18 15.85 10.32
CA GLN A 87 -0.52 17.04 11.07
C GLN A 87 0.27 18.23 10.52
N GLU A 88 -0.45 19.22 10.00
CA GLU A 88 0.15 20.49 9.59
C GLU A 88 0.37 21.37 10.82
N LEU A 89 1.56 21.94 10.93
CA LEU A 89 1.90 22.90 11.97
C LEU A 89 1.63 24.30 11.40
N ASP A 90 0.54 24.93 11.86
CA ASP A 90 0.31 26.34 11.56
C ASP A 90 1.33 27.18 12.33
N THR A 91 2.34 27.66 11.60
CA THR A 91 3.43 28.49 12.14
C THR A 91 3.13 29.99 12.03
N LYS A 92 1.93 30.37 11.56
CA LYS A 92 1.57 31.78 11.34
C LYS A 92 0.90 32.44 12.54
N THR A 93 0.46 31.68 13.55
CA THR A 93 -0.08 32.24 14.80
C THR A 93 1.04 32.42 15.82
N LYS A 94 1.58 33.65 15.89
CA LYS A 94 2.38 34.10 17.03
C LYS A 94 1.45 34.36 18.21
N THR A 95 1.73 33.73 19.36
CA THR A 95 1.23 34.15 20.66
C THR A 95 2.14 35.27 21.20
#